data_AF-A0A3Q8UU69-F1
#
_entry.id   AF-A0A3Q8UU69-F1
#
_cell.length_a   1.000
_cell.length_b   1.000
_cell.length_c   1.000
_cell.angle_alpha   90.00
_cell.angle_beta   90.00
_cell.angle_gamma   90.00
#
_symmetry.space_group_name_H-M   'P 1'
#
loop_
_entity.id
_entity.type
_entity.pdbx_description
1 polymer ?
#
loop_
_entity_poly.entity_id
_entity_poly.type
_entity_poly.pdbx_seq_one_letter_code
_entity_poly.pdbx_strand_id
1 'polypeptide(L)'
;MSEPSDEARAAAQRALAAEHAAVYGYGVVGARAGGLADQARAGYDAHRARRDALSRVVSDLGDRPQPAAAAYALPFAVPDEAAAVRLATELEDRIAGSYADLVRAAEGELRRDAAAALREAAVRAARWRGGSVAFPGLAERTPDTAPAGRQEGAGRQD
;
A
#
# COMPACT_ATOMS: atom_id res chain seq x y z
N MET A 1 22.14 17.16 18.68
CA MET A 1 21.28 16.14 18.05
C MET A 1 21.82 14.79 18.48
N SER A 2 20.99 13.93 19.07
CA SER A 2 21.41 12.56 19.38
C SER A 2 21.80 11.85 18.11
N GLU A 3 22.89 11.08 18.13
CA GLU A 3 23.24 10.25 16.98
C GLU A 3 22.12 9.23 16.73
N PRO A 4 21.73 8.99 15.46
CA PRO A 4 20.75 7.97 15.16
C PRO A 4 21.29 6.59 15.56
N SER A 5 20.46 5.81 16.25
CA SER A 5 20.83 4.47 16.69
C SER A 5 21.15 3.56 15.50
N ASP A 6 22.07 2.62 15.70
CA ASP A 6 22.37 1.58 14.70
C ASP A 6 21.12 0.79 14.30
N GLU A 7 20.18 0.63 15.25
CA GLU A 7 18.89 0.00 14.98
C GLU A 7 18.03 0.82 14.01
N ALA A 8 17.99 2.14 14.14
CA ALA A 8 17.26 3.02 13.23
C ALA A 8 17.86 3.00 11.81
N ARG A 9 19.20 3.01 11.70
CA ARG A 9 19.91 2.85 10.42
C ARG A 9 19.56 1.52 9.76
N ALA A 10 19.66 0.42 10.51
CA ALA A 10 19.35 -0.91 10.00
C ALA A 10 17.87 -1.05 9.62
N ALA A 11 16.94 -0.49 10.39
CA ALA A 11 15.52 -0.50 10.08
C ALA A 11 15.20 0.33 8.82
N ALA A 12 15.84 1.50 8.64
CA ALA A 12 15.67 2.32 7.45
C ALA A 12 16.16 1.59 6.18
N GLN A 13 17.29 0.87 6.26
CA GLN A 13 17.78 0.03 5.16
C GLN A 13 16.82 -1.13 4.85
N ARG A 14 16.26 -1.79 5.87
CA ARG A 14 15.26 -2.85 5.67
C ARG A 14 13.99 -2.32 5.00
N ALA A 15 13.51 -1.16 5.43
CA ALA A 15 12.37 -0.50 4.78
C ALA A 15 12.71 -0.10 3.32
N LEU A 16 13.95 0.33 3.03
CA LEU A 16 14.37 0.66 1.65
C LEU A 16 14.41 -0.59 0.77
N ALA A 17 14.92 -1.70 1.30
CA ALA A 17 14.91 -2.98 0.61
C ALA A 17 13.47 -3.46 0.32
N ALA A 18 12.55 -3.26 1.28
CA ALA A 18 11.14 -3.58 1.10
C ALA A 18 10.51 -2.70 0.00
N GLU A 19 10.77 -1.39 -0.02
CA GLU A 19 10.28 -0.47 -1.05
C GLU A 19 10.81 -0.83 -2.45
N HIS A 20 12.08 -1.24 -2.59
CA HIS A 20 12.59 -1.75 -3.87
C HIS A 20 11.83 -2.99 -4.34
N ALA A 21 11.56 -3.93 -3.43
CA ALA A 21 10.79 -5.13 -3.74
C ALA A 21 9.33 -4.80 -4.10
N ALA A 22 8.71 -3.81 -3.43
CA ALA A 22 7.36 -3.36 -3.72
C ALA A 22 7.27 -2.70 -5.10
N VAL A 23 8.22 -1.85 -5.48
CA VAL A 23 8.28 -1.26 -6.84
C VAL A 23 8.35 -2.34 -7.91
N TYR A 24 9.18 -3.37 -7.71
CA TYR A 24 9.24 -4.52 -8.63
C TYR A 24 7.92 -5.29 -8.66
N GLY A 25 7.38 -5.63 -7.49
CA GLY A 25 6.14 -6.40 -7.35
C GLY A 25 4.93 -5.69 -7.95
N TYR A 26 4.83 -4.38 -7.80
CA TYR A 26 3.77 -3.57 -8.40
C TYR A 26 3.84 -3.51 -9.94
N GLY A 27 5.02 -3.70 -10.53
CA GLY A 27 5.14 -3.92 -11.97
C GLY A 27 4.44 -5.21 -12.41
N VAL A 28 4.58 -6.28 -11.62
CA VAL A 28 3.89 -7.57 -11.87
C VAL A 28 2.39 -7.44 -11.62
N VAL A 29 1.98 -6.75 -10.54
CA VAL A 29 0.57 -6.47 -10.27
C VAL A 29 -0.05 -5.72 -11.44
N GLY A 30 0.56 -4.63 -11.90
CA GLY A 30 0.06 -3.82 -13.02
C GLY A 30 -0.08 -4.62 -14.31
N ALA A 31 0.82 -5.56 -14.60
CA ALA A 31 0.75 -6.43 -15.77
C ALA A 31 -0.45 -7.39 -15.75
N ARG A 32 -1.04 -7.63 -14.56
CA ARG A 32 -2.14 -8.58 -14.35
C ARG A 32 -3.40 -7.92 -13.80
N ALA A 33 -3.40 -6.60 -13.59
CA ALA A 33 -4.43 -5.88 -12.83
C ALA A 33 -5.76 -5.69 -13.58
N GLY A 34 -5.82 -5.94 -14.90
CA GLY A 34 -7.04 -5.79 -15.70
C GLY A 34 -7.79 -4.50 -15.42
N GLY A 35 -8.99 -4.58 -14.84
CA GLY A 35 -9.83 -3.42 -14.51
C GLY A 35 -9.26 -2.50 -13.41
N LEU A 36 -8.24 -2.96 -12.68
CA LEU A 36 -7.58 -2.27 -11.57
C LEU A 36 -6.24 -1.62 -11.97
N ALA A 37 -5.99 -1.46 -13.27
CA ALA A 37 -4.72 -0.93 -13.78
C ALA A 37 -4.35 0.45 -13.19
N ASP A 38 -5.32 1.35 -13.05
CA ASP A 38 -5.10 2.69 -12.47
C ASP A 38 -4.74 2.61 -10.98
N GLN A 39 -5.39 1.72 -10.24
CA GLN A 39 -5.06 1.47 -8.82
C GLN A 39 -3.65 0.88 -8.68
N ALA A 40 -3.28 -0.07 -9.55
CA ALA A 40 -1.93 -0.63 -9.58
C ALA A 40 -0.89 0.44 -9.93
N ARG A 41 -1.19 1.33 -10.88
CA ARG A 41 -0.31 2.44 -11.25
C ARG A 41 -0.12 3.44 -10.10
N ALA A 42 -1.19 3.82 -9.42
CA ALA A 42 -1.13 4.70 -8.26
C ALA A 42 -0.27 4.10 -7.13
N GLY A 43 -0.40 2.79 -6.87
CA GLY A 43 0.46 2.08 -5.91
C GLY A 43 1.93 2.07 -6.32
N TYR A 44 2.21 1.75 -7.59
CA TYR A 44 3.57 1.79 -8.15
C TYR A 44 4.22 3.17 -7.98
N ASP A 45 3.52 4.24 -8.34
CA ASP A 45 4.04 5.61 -8.25
C ASP A 45 4.27 6.03 -6.78
N ALA A 46 3.38 5.62 -5.87
CA ALA A 46 3.53 5.86 -4.43
C ALA A 46 4.78 5.18 -3.86
N HIS A 47 5.04 3.92 -4.21
CA HIS A 47 6.24 3.20 -3.75
C HIS A 47 7.53 3.77 -4.36
N ARG A 48 7.50 4.23 -5.61
CA ARG A 48 8.67 4.92 -6.18
C ARG A 48 9.01 6.20 -5.42
N ALA A 49 8.00 7.04 -5.13
CA ALA A 49 8.19 8.25 -4.35
C ALA A 49 8.73 7.93 -2.95
N ARG A 50 8.21 6.87 -2.32
CA ARG A 50 8.63 6.44 -0.98
C ARG A 50 10.05 5.88 -0.95
N ARG A 51 10.43 5.04 -1.92
CA ARG A 51 11.80 4.55 -2.12
C ARG A 51 12.80 5.70 -2.24
N ASP A 52 12.47 6.71 -3.05
CA ASP A 52 13.36 7.85 -3.28
C ASP A 52 13.49 8.71 -2.01
N ALA A 53 12.39 8.91 -1.26
CA ALA A 53 12.42 9.56 0.04
C ALA A 53 13.28 8.79 1.05
N LEU A 54 13.11 7.46 1.13
CA LEU A 54 13.83 6.64 2.08
C LEU A 54 15.31 6.50 1.73
N SER A 55 15.68 6.57 0.45
CA SER A 55 17.08 6.68 0.03
C SER A 55 17.75 7.94 0.58
N ARG A 56 17.03 9.08 0.63
CA ARG A 56 17.54 10.30 1.27
C ARG A 56 17.66 10.11 2.78
N VAL A 57 16.64 9.56 3.43
CA VAL A 57 16.68 9.25 4.87
C VAL A 57 17.89 8.39 5.23
N VAL A 58 18.19 7.32 4.50
CA VAL A 58 19.37 6.48 4.77
C VAL A 58 20.67 7.29 4.63
N SER A 59 20.73 8.18 3.65
CA SER A 59 21.88 9.07 3.43
C SER A 59 22.04 10.10 4.55
N ASP A 60 20.94 10.69 5.01
CA ASP A 60 20.88 11.68 6.09
C ASP A 60 21.23 11.05 7.44
N LEU A 61 20.93 9.76 7.62
CA LEU A 61 21.40 8.99 8.76
C LEU A 61 22.91 8.75 8.69
N GLY A 62 23.56 8.89 7.53
CA GLY A 62 25.01 8.73 7.34
C GLY A 62 25.41 7.38 6.73
N ASP A 63 24.45 6.60 6.23
CA ASP A 63 24.68 5.33 5.55
C ASP A 63 24.57 5.51 4.03
N ARG A 64 25.12 4.56 3.26
CA ARG A 64 24.88 4.52 1.80
C ARG A 64 23.60 3.72 1.50
N PRO A 65 22.63 4.27 0.75
CA PRO A 65 21.44 3.53 0.33
C PRO A 65 21.81 2.28 -0.47
N GLN A 66 21.29 1.13 -0.07
CA GLN A 66 21.51 -0.09 -0.84
C GLN A 66 20.74 -0.03 -2.17
N PRO A 67 21.37 -0.40 -3.30
CA PRO A 67 20.72 -0.41 -4.60
C PRO A 67 19.68 -1.53 -4.67
N ALA A 68 18.71 -1.38 -5.59
CA ALA A 68 17.77 -2.44 -5.90
C ALA A 68 18.49 -3.67 -6.48
N ALA A 69 17.99 -4.86 -6.18
CA ALA A 69 18.38 -6.08 -6.88
C ALA A 69 17.83 -6.06 -8.32
N ALA A 70 18.44 -6.84 -9.22
CA ALA A 70 17.99 -6.96 -10.60
C ALA A 70 16.60 -7.61 -10.72
N ALA A 71 16.24 -8.50 -9.76
CA ALA A 71 14.94 -9.15 -9.69
C ALA A 71 14.65 -9.58 -8.24
N TYR A 72 13.37 -9.82 -7.95
CA TYR A 72 12.88 -10.27 -6.66
C TYR A 72 12.01 -11.52 -6.83
N ALA A 73 12.15 -12.46 -5.90
CA ALA A 73 11.27 -13.64 -5.86
C ALA A 73 9.86 -13.22 -5.42
N LEU A 74 8.85 -13.66 -6.19
CA LEU A 74 7.46 -13.49 -5.80
C LEU A 74 7.05 -14.60 -4.82
N PRO A 75 6.16 -14.31 -3.85
CA PRO A 75 5.69 -15.31 -2.89
C PRO A 75 4.88 -16.45 -3.52
N PHE A 76 4.29 -16.20 -4.69
CA PHE A 76 3.48 -17.14 -5.44
C PHE A 76 3.37 -16.69 -6.90
N ALA A 77 2.89 -17.59 -7.77
CA ALA A 77 2.61 -17.27 -9.17
C ALA A 77 1.41 -16.32 -9.32
N VAL A 78 1.49 -15.40 -10.29
CA VAL A 78 0.45 -14.37 -10.55
C VAL A 78 -0.11 -14.51 -11.97
N PRO A 79 -0.96 -15.52 -12.24
CA PRO A 79 -1.48 -15.77 -13.58
C PRO A 79 -2.63 -14.82 -13.98
N ASP A 80 -3.34 -14.25 -13.01
CA ASP A 80 -4.60 -13.52 -13.23
C ASP A 80 -4.76 -12.32 -12.28
N GLU A 81 -5.86 -11.56 -12.49
CA GLU A 81 -6.20 -10.37 -11.71
C GLU A 81 -6.41 -10.68 -10.23
N ALA A 82 -7.04 -11.82 -9.90
CA ALA A 82 -7.25 -12.24 -8.52
C ALA A 82 -5.93 -12.50 -7.79
N ALA A 83 -4.96 -13.13 -8.47
CA ALA A 83 -3.61 -13.31 -7.94
C ALA A 83 -2.85 -11.98 -7.83
N ALA A 84 -3.10 -11.02 -8.73
CA ALA A 84 -2.52 -9.68 -8.67
C ALA A 84 -3.00 -8.92 -7.42
N VAL A 85 -4.30 -8.99 -7.12
CA VAL A 85 -4.90 -8.42 -5.90
C VAL A 85 -4.29 -9.05 -4.63
N ARG A 86 -4.12 -10.38 -4.60
CA ARG A 86 -3.45 -11.06 -3.48
C ARG A 86 -1.99 -10.61 -3.35
N LEU A 87 -1.26 -10.49 -4.46
CA LEU A 87 0.13 -10.03 -4.43
C LEU A 87 0.22 -8.60 -3.91
N ALA A 88 -0.62 -7.69 -4.40
CA ALA A 88 -0.62 -6.31 -3.96
C ALA A 88 -0.93 -6.20 -2.46
N THR A 89 -1.90 -6.98 -1.96
CA THR A 89 -2.22 -7.05 -0.52
C THR A 89 -1.01 -7.49 0.31
N GLU A 90 -0.36 -8.58 -0.12
CA GLU A 90 0.82 -9.14 0.54
C GLU A 90 2.01 -8.16 0.53
N LEU A 91 2.23 -7.43 -0.56
CA LEU A 91 3.27 -6.40 -0.65
C LEU A 91 3.00 -5.26 0.35
N GLU A 92 1.78 -4.75 0.41
CA GLU A 92 1.42 -3.66 1.32
C GLU A 92 1.49 -4.09 2.79
N ASP A 93 1.11 -5.33 3.13
CA ASP A 93 1.27 -5.86 4.49
C ASP A 93 2.74 -5.96 4.91
N ARG A 94 3.63 -6.40 4.01
CA ARG A 94 5.08 -6.44 4.30
C ARG A 94 5.67 -5.04 4.43
N ILE A 95 5.24 -4.10 3.60
CA ILE A 95 5.68 -2.71 3.70
C ILE A 95 5.24 -2.13 5.04
N ALA A 96 3.98 -2.34 5.43
CA ALA A 96 3.49 -1.98 6.75
C ALA A 96 4.36 -2.57 7.86
N GLY A 97 4.66 -3.88 7.82
CA GLY A 97 5.57 -4.52 8.77
C GLY A 97 6.94 -3.86 8.84
N SER A 98 7.57 -3.56 7.69
CA SER A 98 8.88 -2.91 7.65
C SER A 98 8.87 -1.50 8.23
N TYR A 99 7.79 -0.74 8.04
CA TYR A 99 7.64 0.56 8.65
C TYR A 99 7.31 0.49 10.14
N ALA A 100 6.60 -0.54 10.60
CA ALA A 100 6.40 -0.77 12.03
C ALA A 100 7.73 -1.01 12.76
N ASP A 101 8.65 -1.77 12.15
CA ASP A 101 10.02 -1.94 12.66
C ASP A 101 10.77 -0.60 12.73
N LEU A 102 10.63 0.24 11.70
CA LEU A 102 11.26 1.57 11.69
C LEU A 102 10.64 2.51 12.73
N VAL A 103 9.32 2.47 12.94
CA VAL A 103 8.64 3.21 14.02
C VAL A 103 9.20 2.81 15.38
N ARG A 104 9.44 1.50 15.59
CA ARG A 104 10.01 0.97 16.83
C ARG A 104 11.42 1.50 17.08
N ALA A 105 12.25 1.54 16.03
CA ALA A 105 13.68 1.86 16.14
C ALA A 105 14.01 3.37 16.09
N ALA A 106 13.19 4.17 15.40
CA ALA A 106 13.43 5.59 15.19
C ALA A 106 12.85 6.48 16.29
N GLU A 107 13.20 7.76 16.32
CA GLU A 107 12.63 8.80 17.17
C GLU A 107 12.27 10.06 16.36
N GLY A 108 11.63 11.05 16.99
CA GLY A 108 11.41 12.37 16.39
C GLY A 108 10.62 12.34 15.08
N GLU A 109 11.07 13.12 14.09
CA GLU A 109 10.45 13.19 12.75
C GLU A 109 10.49 11.84 12.02
N LEU A 110 11.61 11.11 12.09
CA LEU A 110 11.73 9.83 11.41
C LEU A 110 10.67 8.82 11.89
N ARG A 111 10.37 8.80 13.21
CA ARG A 111 9.29 7.97 13.75
C ARG A 111 7.92 8.40 13.21
N ARG A 112 7.66 9.71 13.09
CA ARG A 112 6.40 10.24 12.56
C ARG A 112 6.21 9.88 11.09
N ASP A 113 7.26 10.06 10.29
CA ASP A 113 7.26 9.74 8.87
C ASP A 113 7.07 8.24 8.63
N ALA A 114 7.74 7.40 9.41
CA ALA A 114 7.57 5.96 9.37
C ALA A 114 6.13 5.55 9.75
N ALA A 115 5.54 6.18 10.77
CA ALA A 115 4.16 5.92 11.16
C ALA A 115 3.14 6.36 10.08
N ALA A 116 3.42 7.45 9.37
CA ALA A 116 2.61 7.88 8.23
C ALA A 116 2.68 6.86 7.08
N ALA A 117 3.88 6.40 6.73
CA ALA A 117 4.09 5.39 5.69
C ALA A 117 3.44 4.04 6.06
N LEU A 118 3.58 3.60 7.31
CA LEU A 118 2.89 2.43 7.86
C LEU A 118 1.37 2.52 7.64
N ARG A 119 0.76 3.65 8.04
CA ARG A 119 -0.68 3.86 7.89
C ARG A 119 -1.10 3.83 6.41
N GLU A 120 -0.35 4.49 5.54
CA GLU A 120 -0.63 4.52 4.11
C GLU A 120 -0.62 3.13 3.49
N ALA A 121 0.39 2.30 3.84
CA ALA A 121 0.49 0.92 3.38
C ALA A 121 -0.67 0.06 3.90
N ALA A 122 -0.98 0.16 5.19
CA ALA A 122 -2.12 -0.56 5.78
C ALA A 122 -3.46 -0.19 5.12
N VAL A 123 -3.67 1.10 4.80
CA VAL A 123 -4.87 1.57 4.07
C VAL A 123 -4.89 1.02 2.65
N ARG A 124 -3.76 0.97 1.93
CA ARG A 124 -3.70 0.36 0.60
C ARG A 124 -3.96 -1.15 0.65
N ALA A 125 -3.41 -1.86 1.63
CA ALA A 125 -3.71 -3.29 1.84
C ALA A 125 -5.22 -3.52 2.02
N ALA A 126 -5.88 -2.71 2.85
CA ALA A 126 -7.33 -2.79 3.03
C ALA A 126 -8.13 -2.49 1.75
N ARG A 127 -7.68 -1.52 0.94
CA ARG A 127 -8.30 -1.22 -0.36
C ARG A 127 -8.16 -2.37 -1.35
N TRP A 128 -6.99 -3.01 -1.43
CA TRP A 128 -6.78 -4.18 -2.28
C TRP A 128 -7.67 -5.36 -1.89
N ARG A 129 -7.95 -5.56 -0.59
CA ARG A 129 -8.91 -6.58 -0.13
C ARG A 129 -10.37 -6.29 -0.49
N GLY A 130 -10.68 -5.14 -1.08
CA GLY A 130 -12.06 -4.73 -1.41
C GLY A 130 -12.75 -3.93 -0.31
N GLY A 131 -12.01 -3.35 0.65
CA GLY A 131 -12.53 -2.57 1.76
C GLY A 131 -12.56 -3.32 3.09
N SER A 132 -12.89 -2.62 4.17
CA SER A 132 -13.04 -3.21 5.50
C SER A 132 -14.27 -4.10 5.56
N VAL A 133 -14.17 -5.25 6.22
CA VAL A 133 -15.37 -6.01 6.63
C VAL A 133 -16.28 -5.11 7.45
N ALA A 134 -17.59 -5.17 7.20
CA ALA A 134 -18.55 -4.50 8.06
C ALA A 134 -18.31 -4.96 9.51
N PHE A 135 -18.33 -4.04 10.47
CA PHE A 135 -18.29 -4.43 11.88
C PHE A 135 -19.38 -5.48 12.13
N PRO A 136 -19.10 -6.54 12.91
CA PRO A 136 -20.12 -7.50 13.30
C PRO A 136 -21.35 -6.76 13.85
N GLY A 137 -22.53 -6.98 13.24
CA GLY A 137 -23.78 -6.29 13.59
C GLY A 137 -24.17 -5.09 12.72
N LEU A 138 -23.38 -4.69 11.71
CA LEU A 138 -23.74 -3.60 10.78
C LEU A 138 -24.15 -4.05 9.36
N ALA A 139 -24.09 -5.35 9.06
CA ALA A 139 -24.51 -5.90 7.75
C ALA A 139 -25.99 -5.58 7.41
N GLU A 140 -26.82 -5.35 8.42
CA GLU A 140 -28.25 -5.02 8.29
C GLU A 140 -28.52 -3.59 7.79
N ARG A 141 -27.50 -2.72 7.72
CA ARG A 141 -27.64 -1.31 7.29
C ARG A 141 -26.96 -0.98 5.98
N THR A 142 -26.61 -1.98 5.17
CA THR A 142 -26.17 -1.72 3.80
C THR A 142 -27.39 -1.22 3.02
N PRO A 143 -27.43 0.05 2.55
CA PRO A 143 -28.57 0.53 1.80
C PRO A 143 -28.64 -0.25 0.49
N ASP A 144 -29.68 -1.08 0.37
CA ASP A 144 -30.00 -1.76 -0.86
C ASP A 144 -30.36 -0.69 -1.90
N THR A 145 -29.58 -0.67 -2.98
CA THR A 145 -29.91 -0.22 -4.34
C THR A 145 -30.88 0.97 -4.55
N ALA A 146 -30.33 2.06 -5.11
CA ALA A 146 -30.88 3.16 -5.92
C ALA A 146 -32.41 3.31 -6.20
N PRO A 147 -32.92 4.56 -6.37
CA PRO A 147 -34.33 4.92 -6.19
C PRO A 147 -35.25 4.39 -7.29
N ALA A 148 -36.43 3.92 -6.87
CA ALA A 148 -37.54 3.60 -7.76
C ALA A 148 -37.94 4.83 -8.59
N GLY A 149 -37.95 4.66 -9.91
CA GLY A 149 -38.35 5.67 -10.88
C GLY A 149 -39.75 6.21 -10.59
N ARG A 150 -39.88 7.53 -10.69
CA ARG A 150 -41.16 8.24 -10.66
C ARG A 150 -41.94 7.84 -11.91
N GLN A 151 -42.98 7.02 -11.76
CA GLN A 151 -43.94 6.77 -12.84
C GLN A 151 -44.67 8.08 -13.17
N GLU A 152 -44.45 8.59 -14.37
CA GLU A 152 -45.33 9.55 -15.03
C GLU A 152 -46.69 8.88 -15.26
N GLY A 153 -47.67 9.29 -14.47
CA GLY A 153 -49.08 8.99 -14.73
C GLY A 153 -49.61 9.95 -15.80
N ALA A 154 -49.62 9.50 -17.05
CA ALA A 154 -50.50 10.05 -18.07
C ALA A 154 -51.93 9.58 -17.79
N GLY A 155 -52.81 10.52 -17.46
CA GLY A 155 -54.25 10.28 -17.26
C GLY A 155 -55.05 11.45 -17.84
N ARG A 156 -55.49 11.27 -19.08
CA ARG A 156 -56.41 12.11 -19.86
C ARG A 156 -57.85 11.97 -19.33
N GLN A 157 -58.61 13.06 -19.29
CA GLN A 157 -60.09 13.16 -19.29
C GLN A 157 -60.39 14.67 -19.41
N ASP A 158 -60.73 15.17 -20.59
CA ASP A 158 -62.08 15.38 -21.17
C ASP A 158 -62.54 16.83 -20.99
#